data_AF-A0A2E2MY92-F1
#
_entry.id   AF-A0A2E2MY92-F1
#
_cell.length_a   1.000
_cell.length_b   1.000
_cell.length_c   1.000
_cell.angle_alpha   90.00
_cell.angle_beta   90.00
_cell.angle_gamma   90.00
#
_symmetry.space_group_name_H-M   'P 1'
#
loop_
_entity.id
_entity.type
_entity.pdbx_description
1 polymer ?
#
loop_
_entity_poly.entity_id
_entity_poly.type
_entity_poly.pdbx_seq_one_letter_code
_entity_poly.pdbx_strand_id
1 'polypeptide(L)'
;GLDWLAGETLDERVRESMTYSRDKGWQRIAYCLLVNHLAEAILALSWRRPELAERLWAATGEELSRVRQRLGVATPELDALLAGGDLPCKTNLKLRLLARADRHADYVWLPNPWHPLAAERREVAHG
;
A
#
# COMPACT_ATOMS: atom_id res chain seq x y z
N GLY A 1 -19.11 3.95 11.84
CA GLY A 1 -18.10 4.79 11.16
C GLY A 1 -18.68 6.04 10.51
N LEU A 2 -19.72 6.65 11.10
CA LEU A 2 -20.35 7.89 10.61
C LEU A 2 -20.75 8.84 11.77
N ASP A 3 -20.37 8.52 13.02
CA ASP A 3 -20.81 9.24 14.23
C ASP A 3 -20.28 10.68 14.35
N TRP A 4 -19.32 11.08 13.51
CA TRP A 4 -18.74 12.43 13.55
C TRP A 4 -19.56 13.48 12.77
N LEU A 5 -20.61 13.08 12.04
CA LEU A 5 -21.43 14.00 11.22
C LEU A 5 -22.44 14.84 12.02
N ALA A 6 -22.26 15.00 13.33
CA ALA A 6 -23.02 15.93 14.18
C ALA A 6 -24.56 15.87 14.02
N GLY A 7 -25.12 14.72 13.65
CA GLY A 7 -26.57 14.54 13.49
C GLY A 7 -27.18 15.02 12.16
N GLU A 8 -26.37 15.38 11.16
CA GLU A 8 -26.87 15.73 9.83
C GLU A 8 -27.15 14.48 8.98
N THR A 9 -28.34 14.44 8.38
CA THR A 9 -28.71 13.40 7.40
C THR A 9 -28.06 13.73 6.06
N LEU A 10 -26.91 13.11 5.78
CA LEU A 10 -26.29 13.19 4.46
C LEU A 10 -27.18 12.57 3.38
N ASP A 11 -27.25 13.24 2.22
CA ASP A 11 -27.75 12.64 0.98
C ASP A 11 -27.02 11.32 0.70
N GLU A 12 -27.78 10.32 0.24
CA GLU A 12 -27.25 8.96 0.09
C GLU A 12 -26.08 8.91 -0.89
N ARG A 13 -26.12 9.71 -1.96
CA ARG A 13 -25.04 9.78 -2.94
C ARG A 13 -23.77 10.35 -2.34
N VAL A 14 -23.89 11.30 -1.41
CA VAL A 14 -22.75 11.88 -0.69
C VAL A 14 -22.16 10.84 0.26
N ARG A 15 -23.01 10.14 1.02
CA ARG A 15 -22.59 9.04 1.90
C ARG A 15 -21.85 7.95 1.15
N GLU A 16 -22.38 7.52 0.01
CA GLU A 16 -21.75 6.54 -0.88
C GLU A 16 -20.38 7.02 -1.40
N SER A 17 -20.25 8.30 -1.76
CA SER A 17 -18.98 8.85 -2.26
C SER A 17 -17.87 8.95 -1.20
N MET A 18 -18.25 9.07 0.08
CA MET A 18 -17.32 9.24 1.20
C MET A 18 -16.97 7.91 1.89
N THR A 19 -17.68 6.83 1.58
CA THR A 19 -17.51 5.54 2.23
C THR A 19 -16.68 4.59 1.37
N TYR A 20 -15.80 3.84 2.03
CA TYR A 20 -15.02 2.79 1.41
C TYR A 20 -15.32 1.48 2.13
N SER A 21 -15.38 0.37 1.38
CA SER A 21 -15.21 -0.94 2.00
C SER A 21 -13.83 -1.02 2.65
N ARG A 22 -13.72 -1.83 3.70
CA ARG A 22 -12.45 -2.02 4.42
C ARG A 22 -11.30 -2.41 3.49
N ASP A 23 -11.56 -3.33 2.57
CA ASP A 23 -10.60 -3.78 1.55
C ASP A 23 -10.14 -2.64 0.61
N LYS A 24 -11.07 -1.86 0.04
CA LYS A 24 -10.69 -0.72 -0.83
C LYS A 24 -9.92 0.35 -0.07
N GLY A 25 -10.31 0.61 1.19
CA GLY A 25 -9.60 1.53 2.07
C GLY A 25 -8.17 1.05 2.33
N TRP A 26 -7.99 -0.24 2.64
CA TRP A 26 -6.69 -0.85 2.84
C TRP A 26 -5.80 -0.74 1.60
N GLN A 27 -6.29 -1.14 0.43
CA GLN A 27 -5.52 -1.08 -0.82
C GLN A 27 -5.01 0.34 -1.11
N ARG A 28 -5.86 1.34 -0.91
CA ARG A 28 -5.49 2.75 -1.07
C ARG A 28 -4.43 3.18 -0.06
N ILE A 29 -4.58 2.85 1.22
CA ILE A 29 -3.62 3.21 2.27
C ILE A 29 -2.27 2.54 2.02
N ALA A 30 -2.25 1.23 1.77
CA ALA A 30 -1.02 0.47 1.52
C ALA A 30 -0.28 0.99 0.28
N TYR A 31 -0.98 1.21 -0.84
CA TYR A 31 -0.38 1.80 -2.04
C TYR A 31 0.18 3.21 -1.77
N CYS A 32 -0.65 4.11 -1.23
CA CYS A 32 -0.25 5.50 -1.05
C CYS A 32 0.94 5.65 -0.09
N LEU A 33 0.96 4.86 0.98
CA LEU A 33 2.02 4.93 1.97
C LEU A 33 3.30 4.22 1.50
N LEU A 34 3.19 2.96 1.10
CA LEU A 34 4.37 2.11 0.93
C LEU A 34 4.95 2.25 -0.47
N VAL A 35 4.11 2.24 -1.51
CA VAL A 35 4.58 2.27 -2.89
C VAL A 35 4.74 3.71 -3.39
N ASN A 36 3.73 4.55 -3.23
CA ASN A 36 3.74 5.90 -3.80
C ASN A 36 4.59 6.89 -3.00
N HIS A 37 4.85 6.62 -1.72
CA HIS A 37 5.55 7.57 -0.84
C HIS A 37 6.86 6.99 -0.31
N LEU A 38 6.82 5.94 0.50
CA LEU A 38 8.03 5.44 1.16
C LEU A 38 9.03 4.83 0.18
N ALA A 39 8.59 4.16 -0.88
CA ALA A 39 9.51 3.67 -1.91
C ALA A 39 10.31 4.81 -2.57
N GLU A 40 9.66 5.94 -2.88
CA GLU A 40 10.33 7.13 -3.44
C GLU A 40 11.29 7.77 -2.43
N ALA A 41 10.88 7.88 -1.17
CA ALA A 41 11.75 8.41 -0.11
C ALA A 41 13.00 7.52 0.08
N ILE A 42 12.82 6.20 0.09
CA ILE A 42 13.91 5.23 0.20
C ILE A 42 14.82 5.35 -1.02
N LEU A 43 14.27 5.35 -2.24
CA LEU A 43 15.02 5.52 -3.47
C LEU A 43 15.87 6.80 -3.47
N ALA A 44 15.29 7.92 -3.05
CA ALA A 44 16.00 9.20 -2.96
C ALA A 44 17.16 9.15 -1.94
N LEU A 45 16.95 8.54 -0.77
CA LEU A 45 17.96 8.42 0.27
C LEU A 45 19.07 7.42 -0.05
N SER A 46 18.74 6.38 -0.82
CA SER A 46 19.64 5.28 -1.21
C SER A 46 20.23 5.43 -2.61
N TRP A 47 19.97 6.53 -3.34
CA TRP A 47 20.32 6.68 -4.76
C TRP A 47 21.76 6.32 -5.11
N ARG A 48 22.72 6.66 -4.25
CA ARG A 48 24.16 6.34 -4.42
C ARG A 48 24.67 5.23 -3.50
N ARG A 49 23.77 4.61 -2.73
CA ARG A 49 24.04 3.65 -1.65
C ARG A 49 22.92 2.59 -1.62
N PRO A 50 22.84 1.71 -2.63
CA PRO A 50 21.74 0.75 -2.77
C PRO A 50 21.59 -0.17 -1.55
N GLU A 51 22.67 -0.49 -0.84
CA GLU A 51 22.67 -1.25 0.41
C GLU A 51 21.87 -0.57 1.54
N LEU A 52 21.68 0.76 1.45
CA LEU A 52 20.84 1.49 2.39
C LEU A 52 19.34 1.20 2.15
N ALA A 53 18.94 0.87 0.92
CA ALA A 53 17.54 0.61 0.60
C ALA A 53 17.00 -0.60 1.37
N GLU A 54 17.73 -1.71 1.38
CA GLU A 54 17.36 -2.92 2.13
C GLU A 54 17.22 -2.63 3.63
N ARG A 55 18.16 -1.86 4.19
CA ARG A 55 18.13 -1.46 5.61
C ARG A 55 16.93 -0.57 5.93
N LEU A 56 16.58 0.37 5.06
CA LEU A 56 15.43 1.26 5.24
C LEU A 56 14.10 0.50 5.11
N TRP A 57 14.03 -0.50 4.22
CA TRP A 57 12.85 -1.37 4.12
C TRP A 57 12.69 -2.27 5.35
N ALA A 58 13.78 -2.87 5.84
CA ALA A 58 13.76 -3.63 7.09
C ALA A 58 13.26 -2.77 8.26
N ALA A 59 13.81 -1.55 8.41
CA ALA A 59 13.36 -0.59 9.42
C ALA A 59 11.88 -0.22 9.26
N THR A 60 11.39 -0.09 8.02
CA THR A 60 9.96 0.16 7.74
C THR A 60 9.08 -0.99 8.24
N GLY A 61 9.47 -2.25 8.00
CA GLY A 61 8.75 -3.43 8.50
C GLY A 61 8.74 -3.52 10.04
N GLU A 62 9.86 -3.18 10.67
CA GLU A 62 9.96 -3.09 12.14
C GLU A 62 9.00 -2.02 12.70
N GLU A 63 8.99 -0.82 12.11
CA GLU A 63 8.11 0.26 12.55
C GLU A 63 6.62 -0.06 12.34
N LEU A 64 6.26 -0.72 11.24
CA LEU A 64 4.91 -1.24 11.04
C LEU A 64 4.52 -2.24 12.13
N SER A 65 5.44 -3.12 12.55
CA SER A 65 5.23 -4.05 13.67
C SER A 65 4.99 -3.31 14.99
N ARG A 66 5.74 -2.23 15.26
CA ARG A 66 5.53 -1.36 16.44
C ARG A 66 4.20 -0.61 16.37
N VAL A 67 3.79 -0.11 15.19
CA VAL A 67 2.48 0.52 14.99
C VAL A 67 1.37 -0.48 15.29
N ARG A 68 1.46 -1.70 14.72
CA ARG A 68 0.51 -2.79 14.98
C ARG A 68 0.33 -3.02 16.48
N GLN A 69 1.42 -3.10 17.23
CA GLN A 69 1.35 -3.34 18.69
C GLN A 69 0.65 -2.22 19.45
N ARG A 70 0.78 -0.97 18.99
CA ARG A 70 0.16 0.22 19.61
C ARG A 70 -1.31 0.42 19.27
N LEU A 71 -1.77 -0.06 18.11
CA LEU A 71 -3.12 0.19 17.62
C LEU A 71 -4.22 -0.41 18.52
N GLY A 72 -3.91 -1.47 19.26
CA GLY A 72 -4.84 -2.06 20.25
C GLY A 72 -6.15 -2.60 19.66
N VAL A 73 -6.22 -2.75 18.32
CA VAL A 73 -7.38 -3.25 17.58
C VAL A 73 -6.94 -4.35 16.61
N ALA A 74 -7.90 -5.14 16.12
CA ALA A 74 -7.63 -6.14 15.09
C ALA A 74 -7.21 -5.49 13.77
N THR A 75 -6.06 -5.92 13.24
CA THR A 75 -5.47 -5.41 11.99
C THR A 75 -5.09 -6.55 11.04
N PRO A 76 -6.05 -7.41 10.63
CA PRO A 76 -5.74 -8.61 9.83
C PRO A 76 -4.99 -8.29 8.53
N GLU A 77 -5.26 -7.15 7.91
CA GLU A 77 -4.56 -6.73 6.70
C GLU A 77 -3.09 -6.38 6.95
N LEU A 78 -2.81 -5.70 8.07
CA LEU A 78 -1.45 -5.39 8.49
C LEU A 78 -0.72 -6.65 8.96
N ASP A 79 -1.41 -7.55 9.66
CA ASP A 79 -0.85 -8.83 10.10
C ASP A 79 -0.45 -9.69 8.88
N ALA A 80 -1.31 -9.77 7.85
CA ALA A 80 -1.01 -10.47 6.59
C ALA A 80 0.19 -9.84 5.85
N LEU A 81 0.26 -8.50 5.82
CA LEU A 81 1.37 -7.80 5.20
C LEU A 81 2.70 -8.03 5.95
N LEU A 82 2.67 -7.98 7.29
CA LEU A 82 3.85 -8.27 8.13
C LEU A 82 4.30 -9.73 8.02
N ALA A 83 3.41 -10.64 7.65
CA ALA A 83 3.72 -12.05 7.38
C ALA A 83 4.28 -12.32 5.96
N GLY A 84 4.51 -11.27 5.15
CA GLY A 84 5.08 -11.39 3.80
C GLY A 84 4.07 -11.31 2.67
N GLY A 85 2.83 -10.90 2.94
CA GLY A 85 1.85 -10.62 1.89
C GLY A 85 2.30 -9.53 0.92
N ASP A 86 1.79 -9.61 -0.31
CA ASP A 86 2.13 -8.66 -1.39
C ASP A 86 1.52 -7.27 -1.14
N LEU A 87 2.16 -6.26 -1.74
CA LEU A 87 1.73 -4.87 -1.71
C LEU A 87 0.82 -4.54 -2.90
N PRO A 88 -0.34 -3.89 -2.67
CA PRO A 88 -1.15 -3.38 -3.75
C PRO A 88 -0.48 -2.16 -4.40
N CYS A 89 -0.44 -2.15 -5.73
CA CYS A 89 0.08 -1.05 -6.54
C CYS A 89 -0.95 -0.57 -7.55
N LYS A 90 -1.35 0.71 -7.46
CA LYS A 90 -2.34 1.31 -8.35
C LYS A 90 -1.78 1.46 -9.76
N THR A 91 -2.49 0.93 -10.76
CA THR A 91 -2.04 1.00 -12.16
C THR A 91 -2.48 2.29 -12.86
N ASN A 92 -1.88 3.44 -12.51
CA ASN A 92 -2.25 4.74 -13.09
C ASN A 92 -2.10 4.77 -14.63
N LEU A 93 -1.05 4.15 -15.18
CA LEU A 93 -0.84 4.11 -16.63
C LEU A 93 -1.92 3.29 -17.35
N LYS A 94 -2.20 2.07 -16.88
CA LYS A 94 -3.24 1.18 -17.44
C LYS A 94 -4.61 1.86 -17.45
N LEU A 95 -4.94 2.55 -16.36
CA LEU A 95 -6.21 3.26 -16.24
C LEU A 95 -6.34 4.40 -17.25
N ARG A 96 -5.27 5.18 -17.45
CA ARG A 96 -5.21 6.26 -18.45
C ARG A 96 -5.30 5.72 -19.89
N LEU A 97 -4.59 4.64 -20.20
CA LEU A 97 -4.63 4.00 -21.51
C LEU A 97 -6.03 3.46 -21.86
N LEU A 98 -6.80 3.00 -20.85
CA LEU A 98 -8.15 2.48 -21.03
C LEU A 98 -9.25 3.56 -20.90
N ALA A 99 -8.89 4.83 -20.68
CA ALA A 99 -9.82 5.94 -20.44
C ALA A 99 -10.90 5.64 -19.38
N ARG A 100 -10.56 4.84 -18.35
CA ARG A 100 -11.49 4.47 -17.27
C ARG A 100 -11.49 5.51 -16.16
N ALA A 101 -12.63 5.68 -15.48
CA ALA A 101 -12.69 6.52 -14.29
C ALA A 101 -11.87 5.94 -13.13
N ASP A 102 -11.26 6.79 -12.32
CA ASP A 102 -10.32 6.44 -11.23
C ASP A 102 -10.91 5.49 -10.17
N ARG A 103 -12.24 5.47 -10.02
CA ARG A 103 -12.96 4.51 -9.15
C ARG A 103 -12.86 3.06 -9.62
N HIS A 104 -12.47 2.84 -10.87
CA HIS A 104 -12.21 1.53 -11.48
C HIS A 104 -10.70 1.24 -11.56
N ALA A 105 -9.89 1.91 -10.73
CA ALA A 105 -8.47 1.64 -10.64
C ALA A 105 -8.23 0.19 -10.25
N ASP A 106 -7.61 -0.54 -11.17
CA ASP A 106 -7.07 -1.87 -10.90
C ASP A 106 -5.79 -1.73 -10.07
N TYR A 107 -5.58 -2.71 -9.19
CA TYR A 107 -4.32 -2.92 -8.50
C TYR A 107 -3.59 -4.12 -9.08
N VAL A 108 -2.27 -4.05 -9.10
CA VAL A 108 -1.38 -5.21 -9.24
C VAL A 108 -0.68 -5.46 -7.92
N TRP A 109 -0.17 -6.67 -7.73
CA TRP A 109 0.48 -7.09 -6.50
C TRP A 109 1.99 -7.10 -6.69
N LEU A 110 2.70 -6.36 -5.83
CA LEU A 110 4.16 -6.27 -5.81
C LEU A 110 4.72 -7.10 -4.64
N PRO A 111 5.89 -7.74 -4.80
CA PRO A 111 6.53 -8.46 -3.71
C PRO A 111 6.78 -7.59 -2.49
N ASN A 112 6.76 -8.22 -1.32
CA ASN A 112 7.02 -7.55 -0.05
C ASN A 112 8.51 -7.17 0.10
N PRO A 113 8.85 -5.90 0.34
CA PRO A 113 10.23 -5.42 0.28
C PRO A 113 11.08 -5.77 1.52
N TRP A 114 10.48 -6.18 2.64
CA TRP A 114 11.19 -6.67 3.83
C TRP A 114 11.06 -8.19 4.03
N HIS A 115 10.36 -8.88 3.13
CA HIS A 115 10.38 -10.33 2.98
C HIS A 115 10.90 -10.67 1.58
N PRO A 116 12.21 -10.50 1.34
CA PRO A 116 12.78 -10.84 0.04
C PRO A 116 12.44 -12.30 -0.29
N LEU A 117 11.80 -12.50 -1.44
CA LEU A 117 11.61 -13.84 -2.00
C LEU A 117 12.97 -14.52 -2.00
N ALA A 118 13.06 -15.74 -1.45
CA ALA A 118 14.24 -16.57 -1.60
C ALA A 118 14.63 -16.54 -3.07
N ALA A 119 15.81 -15.99 -3.37
CA ALA A 119 16.15 -15.50 -4.69
C ALA A 119 16.13 -16.62 -5.75
N GLU A 120 15.02 -16.82 -6.43
CA GLU A 120 15.08 -17.20 -7.83
C GLU A 120 15.43 -15.93 -8.59
N ARG A 121 16.73 -15.78 -8.84
CA ARG A 121 17.28 -14.85 -9.82
C ARG A 121 16.49 -14.98 -11.12
N ARG A 122 15.49 -14.13 -11.33
CA ARG A 122 14.99 -13.87 -12.67
C ARG A 122 16.08 -13.06 -13.36
N GLU A 123 16.99 -13.79 -14.01
CA GLU A 123 17.73 -13.25 -15.15
C GLU A 123 16.69 -12.57 -16.04
N VAL A 124 16.74 -11.25 -16.08
CA VAL A 124 16.03 -10.47 -17.08
C VAL A 124 16.72 -10.80 -18.38
N ALA A 125 16.14 -11.74 -19.14
CA ALA A 125 16.54 -12.00 -20.51
C ALA A 125 16.34 -10.70 -21.30
N HIS A 126 17.44 -9.99 -21.57
CA HIS A 126 17.50 -9.03 -22.65
C HIS A 126 17.37 -9.83 -23.95
N GLY A 127 16.22 -9.70 -24.60
CA GLY A 127 15.95 -10.11 -25.97
C GLY A 127 15.37 -8.93 -26.73
#